data_AF-A0A832TPB8-F1
#
_entry.id   AF-A0A832TPB8-F1
#
_cell.length_a   1.000
_cell.length_b   1.000
_cell.length_c   1.000
_cell.angle_alpha   90.00
_cell.angle_beta   90.00
_cell.angle_gamma   90.00
#
_symmetry.space_group_name_H-M   'P 1'
#
loop_
_entity.id
_entity.type
_entity.pdbx_description
1 polymer ?
#
loop_
_entity_poly.entity_id
_entity_poly.type
_entity_poly.pdbx_seq_one_letter_code
_entity_poly.pdbx_strand_id
1 'polypeptide(L)' 'ASSSMATEMIKGKTLEEAWKLSNKAVAEALDGLPPIKMHCSMLAEEAIHEAINDYLKKKGLETWTE' A
#
# COMPACT_ATOMS: atom_id res chain seq x y z
N ALA A 1 -12.72 -2.92 -2.98
CA ALA A 1 -11.90 -3.67 -3.97
C ALA A 1 -10.43 -3.39 -3.75
N SER A 2 -9.98 -2.13 -3.95
CA SER A 2 -8.56 -1.73 -3.80
C SER A 2 -7.94 -2.12 -2.46
N SER A 3 -8.60 -1.88 -1.32
CA SER A 3 -8.05 -2.25 -0.01
C SER A 3 -7.85 -3.76 0.16
N SER A 4 -8.79 -4.59 -0.29
CA SER A 4 -8.66 -6.06 -0.21
C SER A 4 -7.56 -6.57 -1.13
N MET A 5 -7.43 -6.03 -2.34
CA MET A 5 -6.36 -6.40 -3.26
C MET A 5 -5.00 -6.00 -2.70
N ALA A 6 -4.87 -4.77 -2.21
CA ALA A 6 -3.64 -4.26 -1.61
C ALA A 6 -3.17 -5.14 -0.43
N THR A 7 -4.08 -5.58 0.45
CA THR A 7 -3.72 -6.49 1.55
C THR A 7 -3.25 -7.86 1.09
N GLU A 8 -3.85 -8.42 0.02
CA GLU A 8 -3.39 -9.69 -0.53
C GLU A 8 -2.02 -9.55 -1.22
N MET A 9 -1.76 -8.40 -1.86
CA MET A 9 -0.50 -8.12 -2.55
C MET A 9 0.71 -7.97 -1.60
N ILE A 10 0.48 -7.61 -0.34
CA ILE A 10 1.55 -7.44 0.67
C ILE A 10 1.65 -8.60 1.67
N LYS A 11 0.68 -9.52 1.67
CA LYS A 11 0.65 -10.65 2.61
C LYS A 11 1.85 -11.58 2.35
N GLY A 12 2.63 -11.84 3.40
CA GLY A 12 3.81 -12.70 3.33
C GLY A 12 5.07 -12.03 2.77
N LYS A 13 4.99 -10.73 2.42
CA LYS A 13 6.13 -9.93 1.97
C LYS A 13 6.86 -9.27 3.13
N THR A 14 8.09 -8.81 2.87
CA THR A 14 8.83 -7.97 3.84
C THR A 14 8.23 -6.55 3.89
N LEU A 15 8.57 -5.80 4.94
CA LEU A 15 8.13 -4.40 5.06
C LEU A 15 8.59 -3.55 3.88
N GLU A 16 9.82 -3.77 3.39
CA GLU A 16 10.40 -3.04 2.26
C GLU A 16 9.66 -3.33 0.95
N GLU A 17 9.25 -4.58 0.76
CA GLU A 17 8.45 -4.98 -0.40
C GLU A 17 7.02 -4.44 -0.32
N ALA A 18 6.44 -4.41 0.88
CA ALA A 18 5.13 -3.81 1.12
C ALA A 18 5.16 -2.29 0.91
N TRP A 19 6.25 -1.63 1.28
CA TRP A 19 6.46 -0.19 1.06
C TRP A 19 6.55 0.19 -0.42
N LYS A 20 7.10 -0.70 -1.26
CA LYS A 20 7.17 -0.49 -2.72
C LYS A 20 5.84 -0.70 -3.44
N LEU A 21 4.76 -1.05 -2.72
CA LEU A 21 3.44 -1.15 -3.32
C LEU A 21 3.00 0.23 -3.79
N SER A 22 2.68 0.35 -5.08
CA SER A 22 2.17 1.60 -5.67
C SER A 22 0.70 1.50 -6.04
N ASN A 23 0.02 2.65 -6.08
CA ASN A 23 -1.34 2.81 -6.58
C ASN A 23 -1.50 2.13 -7.95
N LYS A 24 -0.53 2.36 -8.84
CA LYS A 24 -0.54 1.76 -10.18
C LYS A 24 -0.54 0.24 -10.12
N ALA A 25 0.28 -0.36 -9.26
CA ALA A 25 0.31 -1.82 -9.10
C ALA A 25 -1.03 -2.36 -8.56
N VAL A 26 -1.67 -1.65 -7.63
CA VAL A 26 -3.01 -2.02 -7.11
C VAL A 26 -4.09 -1.88 -8.19
N ALA A 27 -4.02 -0.85 -9.02
CA ALA A 27 -4.94 -0.66 -10.13
C ALA A 27 -4.76 -1.71 -11.24
N GLU A 28 -3.52 -2.07 -11.56
CA GLU A 28 -3.20 -3.14 -12.52
C GLU A 28 -3.65 -4.51 -12.01
N ALA A 29 -3.49 -4.79 -10.71
CA ALA A 29 -3.97 -6.03 -10.11
C ALA A 29 -5.51 -6.18 -10.13
N LEU A 30 -6.23 -5.07 -10.33
CA LEU A 30 -7.69 -5.03 -10.49
C LEU A 30 -8.14 -5.03 -11.96
N ASP A 31 -7.25 -5.44 -12.89
CA ASP A 31 -7.49 -5.45 -14.35
C ASP A 31 -7.71 -4.03 -14.92
N GLY A 32 -7.11 -3.04 -14.26
CA GLY A 32 -7.26 -1.63 -14.56
C GLY A 32 -8.44 -0.99 -13.84
N LEU A 33 -8.28 0.29 -13.51
CA LEU A 33 -9.35 1.12 -12.96
C LEU A 33 -9.60 2.31 -13.88
N PRO A 34 -10.87 2.68 -14.14
CA PRO A 34 -11.16 3.92 -14.83
C PRO A 34 -10.61 5.11 -14.02
N PRO A 35 -10.19 6.22 -14.65
CA PRO A 35 -9.49 7.32 -13.99
C PRO A 35 -10.19 7.85 -12.73
N ILE A 36 -11.52 7.89 -12.75
CA ILE A 36 -12.34 8.35 -11.61
C ILE A 36 -12.24 7.45 -10.37
N LYS A 37 -11.83 6.19 -10.51
CA LYS A 37 -11.66 5.23 -9.41
C LYS A 37 -10.20 5.02 -9.00
N MET A 38 -9.26 5.72 -9.63
CA MET A 38 -7.83 5.61 -9.34
C MET A 38 -7.48 6.15 -7.94
N HIS A 39 -8.25 7.10 -7.42
CA HIS A 39 -8.08 7.63 -6.06
C HIS A 39 -8.24 6.53 -4.99
N CYS A 40 -9.11 5.54 -5.22
CA CYS A 40 -9.29 4.43 -4.27
C CYS A 40 -8.05 3.53 -4.14
N SER A 41 -7.20 3.49 -5.17
CA SER A 41 -5.94 2.78 -5.14
C SER A 41 -4.82 3.60 -4.49
N MET A 42 -4.87 4.93 -4.61
CA MET A 42 -3.98 5.85 -3.87
C MET A 42 -4.19 5.72 -2.37
N LEU A 43 -5.46 5.74 -1.93
CA LEU A 43 -5.81 5.60 -0.52
C LEU A 43 -5.35 4.24 0.06
N ALA A 44 -5.29 3.19 -0.77
CA ALA A 44 -4.84 1.88 -0.32
C ALA A 44 -3.32 1.82 -0.15
N GLU A 45 -2.56 2.49 -1.02
CA GLU A 45 -1.11 2.66 -0.92
C GLU A 45 -0.75 3.48 0.33
N GLU A 46 -1.30 4.69 0.46
CA GLU A 46 -1.03 5.60 1.59
C GLU A 46 -1.35 4.93 2.93
N ALA A 47 -2.47 4.21 3.02
CA ALA A 47 -2.84 3.50 4.25
C ALA A 47 -1.84 2.40 4.63
N ILE A 48 -1.20 1.73 3.65
CA ILE A 48 -0.17 0.73 3.92
C ILE A 48 1.11 1.39 4.40
N HIS A 49 1.52 2.49 3.77
CA HIS A 49 2.69 3.27 4.21
C HIS A 49 2.51 3.80 5.63
N GLU A 50 1.34 4.37 5.94
CA GLU A 50 1.02 4.82 7.29
C GLU A 50 1.03 3.67 8.30
N ALA A 51 0.48 2.50 7.95
CA ALA A 51 0.48 1.34 8.82
C ALA A 51 1.90 0.80 9.09
N ILE A 52 2.77 0.78 8.08
CA ILE A 52 4.19 0.41 8.23
C ILE A 52 4.89 1.41 9.15
N ASN A 53 4.68 2.71 8.93
CA ASN A 53 5.29 3.75 9.75
C ASN A 53 4.80 3.74 11.20
N ASP A 54 3.51 3.47 11.44
CA ASP A 54 2.96 3.27 12.78
C ASP A 54 3.62 2.07 13.47
N TYR A 55 3.82 0.96 12.76
CA TYR A 55 4.57 -0.19 13.27
C TYR A 55 6.01 0.17 13.63
N LEU A 56 6.73 0.88 12.75
CA LEU A 56 8.12 1.31 12.98
C LEU A 56 8.22 2.22 14.21
N LYS A 57 7.33 3.22 14.33
CA LYS A 57 7.23 4.09 15.51
C LYS A 57 7.03 3.29 16.80
N LYS A 58 6.11 2.32 16.78
CA LYS A 58 5.83 1.44 17.94
C LYS A 58 7.01 0.55 18.31
N LYS A 59 7.91 0.27 17.36
CA LYS A 59 9.16 -0.47 17.61
C LYS A 59 10.34 0.42 17.97
N GLY A 60 10.15 1.75 18.01
CA GLY A 60 11.24 2.70 18.24
C GLY A 60 12.22 2.79 17.07
N LEU A 61 11.79 2.42 15.86
CA LEU A 61 12.56 2.50 14.64
C LEU A 61 12.26 3.79 13.88
N GLU A 62 13.19 4.19 13.01
CA GLU A 62 13.01 5.34 12.11
C GLU A 62 11.91 5.06 11.09
N THR A 63 11.04 6.05 10.87
CA THR A 63 9.97 5.99 9.87
C THR A 63 10.51 6.22 8.48
N TRP A 64 9.85 5.63 7.49
CA TRP A 64 10.20 5.82 6.10
C TRP A 64 9.38 6.96 5.50
N THR A 65 10.00 7.67 4.56
CA THR A 65 9.38 8.76 3.79
C THR A 65 9.57 8.46 2.31
N GLU A 66 8.54 8.74 1.50
CA GLU A 66 8.63 8.69 0.04
C GLU A 66 9.56 9.75 -0.55
#